data_AF-A0A2W0BEL7-F1
#
_entry.id   AF-A0A2W0BEL7-F1
#
_cell.length_a   1.000
_cell.length_b   1.000
_cell.length_c   1.000
_cell.angle_alpha   90.00
_cell.angle_beta   90.00
_cell.angle_gamma   90.00
#
_symmetry.space_group_name_H-M   'P 1'
#
loop_
_entity.id
_entity.type
_entity.pdbx_description
1 polymer ?
#
loop_
_entity_poly.entity_id
_entity_poly.type
_entity_poly.pdbx_seq_one_letter_code
_entity_poly.pdbx_strand_id
1 'polypeptide(L)'
;MRNFRYYDILVHIFVVVLLISNLVGSKICAIGPFRISGAQLLFPITYIFGDVFTEVYGYSGSRRAIWIGFFASGLLALMGLVTVHIPPAPDWPNQRAFEIVFNFVPRMVAASLIAFWCGEFANSYTLARMKLLTDGRWLWTRTVGSTVVGQAVDTTIVMFLAFGGTLGTKSILVLIGSGYLGKVLYEVLATPLTYLVVNFLKRSEGVDVYDMHTDFNPFSKEKPGETGVAVLSGSAANAATAD
;
A
#
# COMPACT_ATOMS: atom_id res chain seq x y z
N MET A 1 24.59 3.02 0.37
CA MET A 1 23.15 3.17 0.08
C MET A 1 23.02 4.34 -0.88
N ARG A 2 22.38 4.19 -2.04
CA ARG A 2 22.11 5.35 -2.91
C ARG A 2 21.15 6.28 -2.16
N ASN A 3 21.55 7.54 -1.98
CA ASN A 3 20.69 8.55 -1.38
C ASN A 3 19.74 9.06 -2.46
N PHE A 4 18.56 8.47 -2.52
CA PHE A 4 17.45 9.00 -3.32
C PHE A 4 16.98 10.31 -2.73
N ARG A 5 16.83 11.35 -3.55
CA ARG A 5 16.52 12.69 -3.08
C ARG A 5 15.09 12.80 -2.55
N TYR A 6 14.15 12.07 -3.15
CA TYR A 6 12.73 12.18 -2.83
C TYR A 6 12.18 10.99 -2.04
N TYR A 7 12.92 9.88 -1.94
CA TYR A 7 12.44 8.67 -1.27
C TYR A 7 11.95 8.96 0.16
N ASP A 8 12.78 9.61 0.97
CA ASP A 8 12.42 9.89 2.36
C ASP A 8 11.17 10.79 2.42
N ILE A 9 11.09 11.84 1.61
CA ILE A 9 9.92 12.74 1.58
C ILE A 9 8.65 11.95 1.23
N LEU A 10 8.71 11.08 0.23
CA LEU A 10 7.58 10.25 -0.18
C LEU A 10 7.17 9.27 0.92
N VAL A 11 8.14 8.67 1.63
CA VAL A 11 7.85 7.83 2.80
C VAL A 11 7.15 8.62 3.90
N HIS A 12 7.56 9.85 4.20
CA HIS A 12 6.89 10.68 5.21
C HIS A 12 5.44 10.98 4.81
N ILE A 13 5.20 11.38 3.56
CA ILE A 13 3.84 11.65 3.07
C ILE A 13 2.99 10.38 3.11
N PHE A 14 3.54 9.25 2.64
CA PHE A 14 2.87 7.95 2.69
C PHE A 14 2.47 7.57 4.11
N VAL A 15 3.37 7.71 5.09
CA VAL A 15 3.10 7.42 6.50
C VAL A 15 1.98 8.31 7.03
N VAL A 16 2.00 9.62 6.74
CA VAL A 16 0.93 10.53 7.17
C VAL A 16 -0.41 10.11 6.58
N VAL A 17 -0.48 9.80 5.29
CA VAL A 17 -1.70 9.32 4.63
C VAL A 17 -2.19 8.03 5.28
N LEU A 18 -1.29 7.09 5.58
CA LEU A 18 -1.61 5.82 6.23
C LEU A 18 -2.18 6.02 7.64
N LEU A 19 -1.59 6.92 8.43
CA LEU A 19 -2.08 7.24 9.79
C LEU A 19 -3.48 7.88 9.74
N ILE A 20 -3.71 8.82 8.82
CA ILE A 20 -5.04 9.41 8.62
C ILE A 20 -6.04 8.33 8.24
N SER A 21 -5.67 7.42 7.31
CA SER A 21 -6.51 6.29 6.87
C SER A 21 -6.96 5.41 8.02
N ASN A 22 -6.06 5.08 8.96
CA ASN A 22 -6.40 4.30 10.16
C ASN A 22 -7.45 5.00 11.05
N LEU A 23 -7.38 6.32 11.18
CA LEU A 23 -8.32 7.10 12.00
C LEU A 23 -9.70 7.24 11.34
N VAL A 24 -9.74 7.51 10.02
CA VAL A 24 -11.00 7.68 9.29
C VAL A 24 -11.65 6.35 8.89
N GLY A 25 -10.91 5.24 8.96
CA GLY A 25 -11.35 3.92 8.53
C GLY A 25 -12.55 3.36 9.30
N SER A 26 -12.70 3.75 10.56
CA SER A 26 -13.85 3.36 11.41
C SER A 26 -15.17 3.95 10.92
N LYS A 27 -15.14 5.08 10.20
CA LYS A 27 -16.33 5.76 9.72
C LYS A 27 -16.79 5.15 8.40
N ILE A 28 -18.01 4.60 8.38
CA ILE A 28 -18.68 4.17 7.15
C ILE A 28 -19.45 5.35 6.56
N CYS A 29 -19.04 5.76 5.36
CA CYS A 29 -19.65 6.85 4.60
C CYS A 29 -20.69 6.29 3.61
N ALA A 30 -21.77 7.06 3.41
CA ALA A 30 -22.78 6.77 2.40
C ALA A 30 -22.56 7.66 1.18
N ILE A 31 -22.44 7.04 0.00
CA ILE A 31 -22.38 7.73 -1.30
C ILE A 31 -23.47 7.11 -2.18
N GLY A 32 -24.65 7.74 -2.20
CA GLY A 32 -25.83 7.18 -2.85
C GLY A 32 -26.15 5.77 -2.31
N PRO A 33 -26.32 4.75 -3.19
CA PRO A 33 -26.60 3.38 -2.76
C PRO A 33 -25.37 2.68 -2.17
N PHE A 34 -24.17 3.22 -2.35
CA PHE A 34 -22.93 2.59 -1.93
C PHE A 34 -22.59 2.93 -0.47
N ARG A 35 -21.87 2.00 0.15
CA ARG A 35 -21.25 2.18 1.47
C ARG A 35 -19.76 1.95 1.30
N ILE A 36 -18.97 2.90 1.81
CA ILE A 36 -17.51 2.83 1.78
C ILE A 36 -16.96 3.20 3.15
N SER A 37 -15.84 2.61 3.55
CA SER A 37 -15.08 3.11 4.70
C SER A 37 -14.40 4.43 4.35
N GLY A 38 -14.21 5.32 5.32
CA GLY A 38 -13.42 6.53 5.15
C GLY A 38 -11.99 6.25 4.68
N ALA A 39 -11.41 5.10 5.06
CA ALA A 39 -10.09 4.67 4.60
C ALA A 39 -10.06 4.48 3.07
N GLN A 40 -11.17 4.03 2.48
CA GLN A 40 -11.28 3.78 1.04
C GLN A 40 -11.06 5.06 0.21
N LEU A 41 -11.32 6.24 0.77
CA LEU A 41 -11.09 7.52 0.10
C LEU A 41 -9.59 7.82 -0.10
N LEU A 42 -8.74 7.29 0.78
CA LEU A 42 -7.29 7.50 0.75
C LEU A 42 -6.55 6.39 0.02
N PHE A 43 -7.22 5.26 -0.24
CA PHE A 43 -6.65 4.14 -1.00
C PHE A 43 -6.05 4.61 -2.33
N PRO A 44 -6.77 5.37 -3.17
CA PRO A 44 -6.22 6.04 -4.34
C PRO A 44 -4.78 6.55 -4.22
N ILE A 45 -4.56 7.36 -3.19
CA ILE A 45 -3.28 8.01 -2.93
C ILE A 45 -2.24 6.96 -2.52
N THR A 46 -2.61 6.03 -1.63
CA THR A 46 -1.69 4.97 -1.18
C THR A 46 -1.28 4.00 -2.28
N TYR A 47 -2.14 3.73 -3.28
CA TYR A 47 -1.77 2.91 -4.45
C TYR A 47 -0.70 3.59 -5.30
N ILE A 48 -0.88 4.88 -5.61
CA ILE A 48 0.15 5.66 -6.34
C ILE A 48 1.49 5.62 -5.61
N PHE A 49 1.50 5.74 -4.27
CA PHE A 49 2.74 5.59 -3.50
C PHE A 49 3.33 4.18 -3.63
N GLY A 50 2.52 3.13 -3.56
CA GLY A 50 2.96 1.75 -3.76
C GLY A 50 3.62 1.53 -5.12
N ASP A 51 3.00 2.06 -6.18
CA ASP A 51 3.53 1.99 -7.55
C ASP A 51 4.83 2.77 -7.66
N VAL A 52 4.86 4.01 -7.17
CA VAL A 52 6.07 4.85 -7.16
C VAL A 52 7.20 4.17 -6.39
N PHE A 53 6.92 3.57 -5.23
CA PHE A 53 7.94 2.89 -4.46
C PHE A 53 8.51 1.69 -5.20
N THR A 54 7.66 0.89 -5.83
CA THR A 54 8.09 -0.31 -6.54
C THR A 54 8.81 0.04 -7.85
N GLU A 55 8.30 1.00 -8.62
CA GLU A 55 8.83 1.36 -9.94
C GLU A 55 10.07 2.27 -9.89
N VAL A 56 10.16 3.19 -8.92
CA VAL A 56 11.27 4.16 -8.84
C VAL A 56 12.37 3.66 -7.90
N TYR A 57 11.99 3.02 -6.79
CA TYR A 57 12.91 2.67 -5.71
C TYR A 57 13.08 1.16 -5.53
N GLY A 58 12.38 0.35 -6.33
CA GLY A 58 12.43 -1.11 -6.30
C GLY A 58 11.68 -1.72 -5.12
N TYR A 59 11.52 -3.04 -5.16
CA TYR A 59 10.82 -3.81 -4.13
C TYR A 59 11.40 -3.61 -2.71
N SER A 60 12.72 -3.48 -2.59
CA SER A 60 13.38 -3.24 -1.29
C SER A 60 12.99 -1.87 -0.68
N GLY A 61 12.88 -0.83 -1.51
CA GLY A 61 12.41 0.50 -1.12
C GLY A 61 10.93 0.49 -0.71
N SER A 62 10.09 -0.20 -1.49
CA SER A 62 8.66 -0.39 -1.17
C SER A 62 8.46 -1.11 0.16
N ARG A 63 9.16 -2.24 0.36
CA ARG A 63 9.10 -3.02 1.61
C ARG A 63 9.50 -2.18 2.83
N ARG A 64 10.56 -1.39 2.72
CA ARG A 64 11.00 -0.49 3.79
C ARG A 64 9.93 0.56 4.12
N ALA A 65 9.31 1.18 3.13
CA ALA A 65 8.24 2.16 3.33
C ALA A 65 7.04 1.54 4.06
N ILE A 66 6.64 0.34 3.64
CA ILE A 66 5.54 -0.43 4.25
C ILE A 66 5.83 -0.73 5.73
N TRP A 67 7.02 -1.24 6.05
CA TRP A 67 7.39 -1.53 7.44
C TRP A 67 7.42 -0.27 8.31
N ILE A 68 7.95 0.84 7.81
CA ILE A 68 7.91 2.13 8.52
C ILE A 68 6.46 2.54 8.79
N GLY A 69 5.58 2.41 7.81
CA GLY A 69 4.14 2.66 7.95
C GLY A 69 3.47 1.79 9.00
N PHE A 70 3.78 0.48 9.04
CA PHE A 70 3.25 -0.43 10.06
C PHE A 70 3.76 -0.10 11.45
N PHE A 71 5.05 0.22 11.63
CA PHE A 71 5.58 0.64 12.93
C PHE A 71 4.94 1.95 13.40
N ALA A 72 4.78 2.93 12.50
CA ALA A 72 4.10 4.18 12.82
C ALA A 72 2.63 3.94 13.21
N SER A 73 1.93 3.06 12.49
CA SER A 73 0.54 2.68 12.79
C SER A 73 0.42 1.92 14.11
N GLY A 74 1.39 1.05 14.43
CA GLY A 74 1.49 0.38 15.72
C GLY A 74 1.73 1.36 16.87
N LEU A 75 2.57 2.37 16.67
CA LEU A 75 2.78 3.44 17.64
C LEU A 75 1.49 4.26 17.86
N LEU A 76 0.78 4.60 16.78
CA LEU A 76 -0.53 5.26 16.87
C LEU A 76 -1.52 4.42 17.68
N ALA A 77 -1.62 3.12 17.39
CA ALA A 77 -2.51 2.20 18.10
C ALA A 77 -2.13 2.09 19.58
N LEU A 78 -0.84 1.96 19.89
CA LEU A 78 -0.34 1.84 21.26
C LEU A 78 -0.61 3.12 22.06
N MET A 79 -0.23 4.28 21.53
CA MET A 79 -0.44 5.56 22.23
C MET A 79 -1.94 5.88 22.36
N GLY A 80 -2.74 5.55 21.35
CA GLY A 80 -4.19 5.64 21.42
C GLY A 80 -4.78 4.80 22.55
N LEU A 81 -4.40 3.52 22.63
CA LEU A 81 -4.85 2.62 23.70
C LEU A 81 -4.42 3.09 25.09
N VAL A 82 -3.16 3.51 25.25
CA VAL A 82 -2.65 4.04 26.52
C VAL A 82 -3.49 5.24 26.95
N THR A 83 -3.72 6.18 26.04
CA THR A 83 -4.47 7.41 26.33
C THR A 83 -5.93 7.13 26.66
N VAL A 84 -6.57 6.17 25.99
CA VAL A 84 -7.96 5.76 26.29
C VAL A 84 -8.11 5.20 27.71
N HIS A 85 -7.11 4.46 28.21
CA HIS A 85 -7.20 3.78 29.51
C HIS A 85 -6.71 4.63 30.70
N ILE A 86 -6.02 5.74 30.44
CA ILE A 86 -5.72 6.72 31.49
C ILE A 86 -7.05 7.39 31.91
N PRO A 87 -7.37 7.47 33.21
CA PRO A 87 -8.57 8.15 33.67
C PRO A 87 -8.66 9.57 33.09
N PRO A 88 -9.80 9.98 32.51
CA PRO A 88 -9.96 11.34 32.02
C PRO A 88 -9.89 12.34 33.18
N ALA A 89 -9.35 13.53 32.91
CA ALA A 89 -9.41 14.63 33.86
C ALA A 89 -10.88 15.01 34.16
N PRO A 90 -11.23 15.46 35.37
CA PRO A 90 -12.61 15.75 35.76
C PRO A 90 -13.34 16.75 34.84
N ASP A 91 -12.58 17.64 34.20
CA ASP A 91 -13.02 18.70 33.31
C ASP A 91 -13.00 18.33 31.82
N TRP A 92 -12.58 17.12 31.45
CA TRP A 92 -12.52 16.69 30.06
C TRP A 92 -13.76 15.85 29.66
N PRO A 93 -14.66 16.36 28.80
CA PRO A 93 -15.98 15.76 28.59
C PRO A 93 -16.04 14.66 27.51
N ASN A 94 -14.97 14.45 26.74
CA ASN A 94 -15.03 13.73 25.45
C ASN A 94 -14.57 12.27 25.50
N GLN A 95 -14.49 11.63 26.68
CA GLN A 95 -13.99 10.25 26.87
C GLN A 95 -14.69 9.27 25.95
N ARG A 96 -16.01 9.34 25.87
CA ARG A 96 -16.76 8.38 25.08
C ARG A 96 -16.46 8.48 23.57
N ALA A 97 -16.33 9.70 23.06
CA ALA A 97 -16.00 9.91 21.65
C ALA A 97 -14.57 9.44 21.33
N PHE A 98 -13.63 9.69 22.25
CA PHE A 98 -12.24 9.27 22.12
C PHE A 98 -12.10 7.73 22.11
N GLU A 99 -12.80 7.04 23.01
CA GLU A 99 -12.90 5.58 23.04
C GLU A 99 -13.42 4.99 21.73
N ILE A 100 -14.47 5.59 21.14
CA ILE A 100 -15.08 5.09 19.91
C ILE A 100 -14.06 5.09 18.76
N VAL A 101 -13.25 6.15 18.64
CA VAL A 101 -12.26 6.26 17.57
C VAL A 101 -11.04 5.38 17.85
N PHE A 102 -10.44 5.50 19.02
CA PHE A 102 -9.13 4.90 19.28
C PHE A 102 -9.17 3.42 19.66
N ASN A 103 -10.29 2.89 20.19
CA ASN A 103 -10.41 1.44 20.41
C ASN A 103 -10.50 0.64 19.11
N PHE A 104 -10.91 1.29 18.00
CA PHE A 104 -10.94 0.63 16.69
C PHE A 104 -9.55 0.55 16.03
N VAL A 105 -8.65 1.50 16.31
CA VAL A 105 -7.35 1.61 15.62
C VAL A 105 -6.47 0.36 15.78
N PRO A 106 -6.26 -0.22 16.98
CA PRO A 106 -5.44 -1.44 17.13
C PRO A 106 -5.97 -2.60 16.31
N ARG A 107 -7.30 -2.74 16.26
CA ARG A 107 -7.98 -3.76 15.48
C ARG A 107 -7.75 -3.55 13.98
N MET A 108 -7.86 -2.32 13.50
CA MET A 108 -7.59 -1.97 12.10
C MET A 108 -6.13 -2.26 11.73
N VAL A 109 -5.17 -1.85 12.57
CA VAL A 109 -3.74 -2.08 12.33
C VAL A 109 -3.41 -3.57 12.28
N ALA A 110 -3.94 -4.37 13.22
CA ALA A 110 -3.76 -5.82 13.23
C ALA A 110 -4.40 -6.47 11.99
N ALA A 111 -5.61 -6.06 11.62
CA ALA A 111 -6.29 -6.54 10.42
C ALA A 111 -5.48 -6.24 9.15
N SER A 112 -4.98 -5.03 8.99
CA SER A 112 -4.16 -4.62 7.85
C SER A 112 -2.82 -5.35 7.78
N LEU A 113 -2.16 -5.61 8.92
CA LEU A 113 -0.91 -6.36 8.94
C LEU A 113 -1.10 -7.82 8.51
N ILE A 114 -2.13 -8.49 9.06
CA ILE A 114 -2.45 -9.88 8.71
C ILE A 114 -2.88 -9.97 7.24
N ALA A 115 -3.74 -9.06 6.79
CA ALA A 115 -4.19 -9.01 5.41
C ALA A 115 -3.04 -8.78 4.44
N PHE A 116 -2.12 -7.88 4.76
CA PHE A 116 -0.92 -7.65 3.96
C PHE A 116 -0.08 -8.93 3.80
N TRP A 117 0.17 -9.67 4.88
CA TRP A 117 0.94 -10.92 4.80
C TRP A 117 0.22 -12.00 3.97
N CYS A 118 -1.07 -12.20 4.21
CA CYS A 118 -1.86 -13.18 3.47
C CYS A 118 -2.02 -12.80 1.99
N GLY A 119 -2.26 -11.52 1.72
CA GLY A 119 -2.38 -10.96 0.37
C GLY A 119 -1.08 -11.08 -0.41
N GLU A 120 0.06 -10.75 0.21
CA GLU A 120 1.38 -10.85 -0.42
C GLU A 120 1.77 -12.31 -0.70
N PHE A 121 1.45 -13.23 0.21
CA PHE A 121 1.66 -14.66 0.00
C PHE A 121 0.78 -15.18 -1.15
N ALA A 122 -0.50 -14.80 -1.18
CA ALA A 122 -1.43 -15.19 -2.25
C ALA A 122 -1.01 -14.63 -3.61
N ASN A 123 -0.53 -13.37 -3.64
CA ASN A 123 0.02 -12.71 -4.81
C ASN A 123 1.22 -13.50 -5.35
N SER A 124 2.26 -13.66 -4.53
CA SER A 124 3.52 -14.33 -4.91
C SER A 124 3.30 -15.78 -5.34
N TYR A 125 2.46 -16.53 -4.63
CA TYR A 125 2.10 -17.90 -4.98
C TYR A 125 1.38 -17.96 -6.35
N THR A 126 0.43 -17.07 -6.59
CA THR A 126 -0.30 -16.99 -7.85
C THR A 126 0.65 -16.67 -9.00
N LEU A 127 1.56 -15.71 -8.83
CA LEU A 127 2.57 -15.36 -9.81
C LEU A 127 3.44 -16.56 -10.19
N ALA A 128 3.92 -17.31 -9.18
CA ALA A 128 4.73 -18.51 -9.40
C ALA A 128 3.96 -19.61 -10.15
N ARG A 129 2.70 -19.87 -9.76
CA ARG A 129 1.84 -20.85 -10.43
C ARG A 129 1.51 -20.46 -11.86
N MET A 130 1.19 -19.20 -12.12
CA MET A 130 0.89 -18.71 -13.45
C MET A 130 2.11 -18.79 -14.38
N LYS A 131 3.32 -18.51 -13.88
CA LYS A 131 4.56 -18.69 -14.64
C LYS A 131 4.73 -20.13 -15.14
N LEU A 132 4.39 -21.12 -14.31
CA LEU A 132 4.42 -22.54 -14.71
C LEU A 132 3.34 -22.87 -15.74
N LEU A 133 2.13 -22.33 -15.57
CA LEU A 133 1.00 -22.57 -16.48
C LEU A 133 1.18 -21.94 -17.87
N THR A 134 1.95 -20.86 -17.95
CA THR A 134 2.18 -20.14 -19.21
C THR A 134 3.52 -20.49 -19.88
N ASP A 135 4.27 -21.47 -19.38
CA ASP A 135 5.66 -21.74 -19.77
C ASP A 135 6.55 -20.48 -19.75
N GLY A 136 6.31 -19.58 -18.80
CA GLY A 136 6.98 -18.29 -18.72
C GLY A 136 6.57 -17.26 -19.78
N ARG A 137 5.62 -17.59 -20.68
CA ARG A 137 5.07 -16.67 -21.67
C ARG A 137 4.02 -15.74 -21.02
N TRP A 138 3.76 -14.58 -21.63
CA TRP A 138 2.71 -13.63 -21.22
C TRP A 138 2.90 -13.06 -19.80
N LEU A 139 3.93 -12.23 -19.58
CA LEU A 139 4.18 -11.59 -18.27
C LEU A 139 2.96 -10.81 -17.74
N TRP A 140 2.19 -10.15 -18.60
CA TRP A 140 1.04 -9.37 -18.15
C TRP A 140 -0.03 -10.22 -17.44
N THR A 141 -0.25 -11.48 -17.87
CA THR A 141 -1.29 -12.34 -17.26
C THR A 141 -0.93 -12.68 -15.83
N ARG A 142 0.32 -13.04 -15.57
CA ARG A 142 0.81 -13.34 -14.22
C ARG A 142 0.76 -12.09 -13.33
N THR A 143 1.18 -10.92 -13.81
CA THR A 143 1.18 -9.71 -12.97
C THR A 143 -0.24 -9.30 -12.61
N VAL A 144 -1.13 -9.15 -13.59
CA VAL A 144 -2.53 -8.75 -13.33
C VAL A 144 -3.29 -9.82 -12.53
N GLY A 145 -3.14 -11.09 -12.89
CA GLY A 145 -3.80 -12.19 -12.21
C GLY A 145 -3.37 -12.32 -10.75
N SER A 146 -2.07 -12.18 -10.48
CA SER A 146 -1.52 -12.22 -9.12
C SER A 146 -1.98 -11.04 -8.26
N THR A 147 -2.03 -9.83 -8.82
CA THR A 147 -2.57 -8.64 -8.14
C THR A 147 -4.06 -8.79 -7.83
N VAL A 148 -4.87 -9.28 -8.78
CA VAL A 148 -6.30 -9.55 -8.58
C VAL A 148 -6.53 -10.50 -7.42
N VAL A 149 -5.80 -11.62 -7.37
CA VAL A 149 -5.91 -12.60 -6.29
C VAL A 149 -5.41 -12.03 -4.96
N GLY A 150 -4.24 -11.39 -4.95
CA GLY A 150 -3.67 -10.77 -3.76
C GLY A 150 -4.60 -9.73 -3.14
N GLN A 151 -5.17 -8.85 -3.97
CA GLN A 151 -6.10 -7.80 -3.53
C GLN A 151 -7.44 -8.34 -3.05
N ALA A 152 -7.93 -9.43 -3.66
CA ALA A 152 -9.14 -10.10 -3.20
C ALA A 152 -8.93 -10.70 -1.81
N VAL A 153 -7.79 -11.37 -1.57
CA VAL A 153 -7.42 -11.93 -0.27
C VAL A 153 -7.23 -10.83 0.77
N ASP A 154 -6.43 -9.81 0.47
CA ASP A 154 -6.18 -8.66 1.34
C ASP A 154 -7.49 -8.00 1.77
N THR A 155 -8.30 -7.57 0.80
CA THR A 155 -9.55 -6.83 1.07
C THR A 155 -10.53 -7.68 1.89
N THR A 156 -10.63 -8.98 1.59
CA THR A 156 -11.49 -9.89 2.34
C THR A 156 -11.04 -9.99 3.80
N ILE A 157 -9.75 -10.22 4.04
CA ILE A 157 -9.20 -10.36 5.39
C ILE A 157 -9.33 -9.06 6.18
N VAL A 158 -9.00 -7.91 5.60
CA VAL A 158 -9.18 -6.60 6.26
C VAL A 158 -10.63 -6.44 6.70
N MET A 159 -11.60 -6.67 5.81
CA MET A 159 -13.01 -6.40 6.13
C MET A 159 -13.55 -7.35 7.19
N PHE A 160 -13.22 -8.64 7.13
CA PHE A 160 -13.66 -9.59 8.16
C PHE A 160 -12.97 -9.36 9.51
N LEU A 161 -11.66 -9.08 9.53
CA LEU A 161 -10.94 -8.86 10.78
C LEU A 161 -11.26 -7.50 11.40
N ALA A 162 -11.42 -6.44 10.60
CA ALA A 162 -11.74 -5.10 11.10
C ALA A 162 -13.20 -4.96 11.54
N PHE A 163 -14.15 -5.58 10.82
CA PHE A 163 -15.59 -5.37 11.06
C PHE A 163 -16.38 -6.61 11.52
N GLY A 164 -15.74 -7.78 11.62
CA GLY A 164 -16.37 -9.01 12.12
C GLY A 164 -16.92 -8.83 13.54
N GLY A 165 -18.15 -9.26 13.80
CA GLY A 165 -18.78 -9.08 15.12
C GLY A 165 -19.22 -7.63 15.44
N THR A 166 -18.90 -6.64 14.60
CA THR A 166 -19.46 -5.27 14.72
C THR A 166 -20.47 -4.96 13.61
N LEU A 167 -20.24 -5.47 12.39
CA LEU A 167 -21.17 -5.35 11.27
C LEU A 167 -21.75 -6.72 10.90
N GLY A 168 -22.97 -6.73 10.34
CA GLY A 168 -23.56 -7.94 9.80
C GLY A 168 -22.82 -8.44 8.55
N THR A 169 -22.80 -9.76 8.35
CA THR A 169 -22.09 -10.40 7.22
C THR A 169 -22.45 -9.80 5.86
N LYS A 170 -23.74 -9.47 5.64
CA LYS A 170 -24.19 -8.81 4.41
C LYS A 170 -23.50 -7.47 4.19
N SER A 171 -23.36 -6.65 5.23
CA SER A 171 -22.66 -5.35 5.15
C SER A 171 -21.17 -5.53 4.87
N ILE A 172 -20.53 -6.54 5.48
CA ILE A 172 -19.13 -6.87 5.22
C ILE A 172 -18.94 -7.28 3.76
N LEU A 173 -19.81 -8.13 3.21
CA LEU A 173 -19.75 -8.55 1.80
C LEU A 173 -19.94 -7.36 0.84
N VAL A 174 -20.84 -6.43 1.17
CA VAL A 174 -21.00 -5.19 0.40
C VAL A 174 -19.74 -4.33 0.45
N LEU A 175 -19.10 -4.20 1.62
CA LEU A 175 -17.84 -3.46 1.76
C LEU A 175 -16.68 -4.12 1.01
N ILE A 176 -16.61 -5.45 0.99
CA ILE A 176 -15.62 -6.19 0.18
C ILE A 176 -15.85 -5.91 -1.30
N GLY A 177 -17.10 -6.07 -1.76
CA GLY A 177 -17.45 -5.84 -3.17
C GLY A 177 -17.19 -4.41 -3.62
N SER A 178 -17.67 -3.41 -2.86
CA SER A 178 -17.45 -2.00 -3.17
C SER A 178 -15.99 -1.60 -3.05
N GLY A 179 -15.28 -2.11 -2.05
CA GLY A 179 -13.86 -1.85 -1.83
C GLY A 179 -12.98 -2.42 -2.93
N TYR A 180 -13.22 -3.67 -3.31
CA TYR A 180 -12.48 -4.36 -4.37
C TYR A 180 -12.75 -3.73 -5.75
N LEU A 181 -14.01 -3.51 -6.10
CA LEU A 181 -14.37 -2.85 -7.37
C LEU A 181 -13.84 -1.41 -7.42
N GLY A 182 -13.93 -0.68 -6.30
CA GLY A 182 -13.39 0.67 -6.19
C GLY A 182 -11.88 0.71 -6.41
N LYS A 183 -11.13 -0.25 -5.83
CA LYS A 183 -9.68 -0.40 -6.06
C LYS A 183 -9.37 -0.64 -7.54
N VAL A 184 -10.05 -1.61 -8.18
CA VAL A 184 -9.82 -1.96 -9.59
C VAL A 184 -10.18 -0.80 -10.53
N LEU A 185 -11.33 -0.15 -10.32
CA LEU A 185 -11.75 0.98 -11.14
C LEU A 185 -10.79 2.16 -10.99
N TYR A 186 -10.38 2.44 -9.76
CA TYR A 186 -9.43 3.52 -9.50
C TYR A 186 -8.08 3.26 -10.16
N GLU A 187 -7.53 2.07 -10.00
CA GLU A 187 -6.26 1.67 -10.62
C GLU A 187 -6.26 2.01 -12.11
N VAL A 188 -7.32 1.62 -12.82
CA VAL A 188 -7.49 1.90 -14.25
C VAL A 188 -7.53 3.40 -14.55
N LEU A 189 -8.23 4.19 -13.72
CA LEU A 189 -8.34 5.65 -13.91
C LEU A 189 -7.06 6.41 -13.52
N ALA A 190 -6.33 5.91 -12.53
CA ALA A 190 -5.14 6.54 -11.99
C ALA A 190 -3.87 6.17 -12.76
N THR A 191 -3.89 5.05 -13.49
CA THR A 191 -2.78 4.56 -14.32
C THR A 191 -2.09 5.68 -15.11
N PRO A 192 -2.77 6.57 -15.87
CA PRO A 192 -2.11 7.64 -16.62
C PRO A 192 -1.37 8.63 -15.70
N LEU A 193 -1.95 8.97 -14.55
CA LEU A 193 -1.34 9.86 -13.57
C LEU A 193 -0.12 9.20 -12.91
N THR A 194 -0.23 7.92 -12.55
CA THR A 194 0.89 7.12 -12.02
C THR A 194 2.06 7.14 -12.99
N TYR A 195 1.83 6.92 -14.29
CA TYR A 195 2.89 7.00 -15.30
C TYR A 195 3.56 8.38 -15.36
N LEU A 196 2.80 9.48 -15.24
CA LEU A 196 3.37 10.83 -15.22
C LEU A 196 4.29 11.05 -14.02
N VAL A 197 3.82 10.65 -12.82
CA VAL A 197 4.57 10.80 -11.57
C VAL A 197 5.83 9.92 -11.57
N VAL A 198 5.71 8.66 -11.96
CA VAL A 198 6.83 7.72 -12.05
C VAL A 198 7.88 8.22 -13.04
N ASN A 199 7.47 8.62 -14.24
CA ASN A 199 8.41 9.12 -15.26
C ASN A 199 9.11 10.40 -14.83
N PHE A 200 8.41 11.32 -14.15
CA PHE A 200 9.02 12.51 -13.57
C PHE A 200 10.05 12.14 -12.50
N LEU A 201 9.71 11.25 -11.58
CA LEU A 201 10.59 10.82 -10.50
C LEU A 201 11.83 10.09 -11.03
N LYS A 202 11.66 9.11 -11.93
CA LYS A 202 12.77 8.40 -12.58
C LYS A 202 13.75 9.37 -13.27
N ARG A 203 13.23 10.37 -13.99
CA ARG A 203 14.07 11.42 -14.61
C ARG A 203 14.78 12.30 -13.59
N SER A 204 14.09 12.69 -12.53
CA SER A 204 14.66 13.59 -11.51
C SER A 204 15.67 12.91 -10.58
N GLU A 205 15.52 11.60 -10.37
CA GLU A 205 16.43 10.75 -9.59
C GLU A 205 17.55 10.15 -10.47
N GLY A 206 17.42 10.21 -11.80
CA GLY A 206 18.41 9.70 -12.75
C GLY A 206 18.54 8.17 -12.76
N VAL A 207 17.45 7.45 -12.48
CA VAL A 207 17.45 5.98 -12.33
C VAL A 207 16.35 5.32 -13.16
N ASP A 208 16.68 4.14 -13.69
CA ASP A 208 15.69 3.17 -14.17
C ASP A 208 15.95 1.83 -13.48
N VAL A 209 15.19 1.55 -12.43
CA VAL A 209 15.36 0.37 -11.58
C VAL A 209 14.59 -0.78 -12.19
N TYR A 210 15.29 -1.88 -12.50
CA TYR A 210 14.68 -3.14 -12.91
C TYR A 210 14.94 -4.22 -11.85
N ASP A 211 13.87 -4.71 -11.24
CA ASP A 211 13.89 -5.80 -10.24
C ASP A 211 14.04 -7.17 -10.93
N MET A 212 15.21 -7.43 -11.52
CA MET A 212 15.47 -8.66 -12.30
C MET A 212 15.75 -9.90 -11.44
N HIS A 213 16.20 -9.71 -10.19
CA HIS A 213 16.64 -10.78 -9.28
C HIS A 213 16.18 -10.58 -7.83
N THR A 214 14.95 -10.13 -7.63
CA THR A 214 14.44 -9.77 -6.30
C THR A 214 13.78 -10.96 -5.60
N ASP A 215 14.16 -11.20 -4.34
CA ASP A 215 13.47 -12.08 -3.41
C ASP A 215 12.19 -11.40 -2.88
N PHE A 216 11.05 -11.86 -3.38
CA PHE A 216 9.71 -11.38 -3.02
C PHE A 216 9.28 -11.74 -1.58
N ASN A 217 10.16 -12.32 -0.75
CA ASN A 217 9.86 -12.60 0.63
C ASN A 217 9.86 -11.31 1.49
N PRO A 218 8.74 -10.93 2.14
CA PRO A 218 8.63 -9.69 2.94
C PRO A 218 9.51 -9.67 4.21
N PHE A 219 10.13 -10.80 4.57
CA PHE A 219 11.04 -10.95 5.71
C PHE A 219 12.51 -11.11 5.29
N SER A 220 12.80 -11.15 3.99
CA SER A 220 14.17 -11.35 3.51
C SER A 220 15.04 -10.13 3.80
N LYS A 221 16.30 -10.37 4.20
CA LYS A 221 17.33 -9.34 4.39
C LYS A 221 18.10 -9.18 3.08
N GLU A 222 17.46 -8.65 2.03
CA GLU A 222 18.20 -8.29 0.83
C GLU A 222 19.15 -7.13 1.12
N LYS A 223 20.43 -7.30 0.77
CA LYS A 223 21.42 -6.23 0.83
C LYS A 223 21.13 -5.25 -0.31
N PRO A 224 21.04 -3.94 -0.05
CA PRO A 224 20.83 -2.96 -1.11
C PRO A 224 22.05 -2.95 -2.05
N GLY A 225 21.94 -3.59 -3.21
CA GLY A 225 23.01 -3.71 -4.20
C GLY A 225 22.87 -4.80 -5.27
N GLU A 226 22.01 -5.81 -5.09
CA GLU A 226 21.79 -6.89 -6.09
C GLU A 226 20.67 -6.60 -7.10
N THR A 227 20.08 -5.42 -7.04
CA THR A 227 19.13 -4.93 -8.05
C THR A 227 19.91 -4.46 -9.29
N GLY A 228 19.66 -5.05 -10.45
CA GLY A 228 20.23 -4.62 -11.72
C GLY A 228 19.67 -3.24 -12.13
N VAL A 229 20.29 -2.16 -11.65
CA VAL A 229 19.87 -0.78 -11.99
C VAL A 229 20.62 -0.31 -13.24
N ALA A 230 19.88 -0.08 -14.34
CA ALA A 230 20.45 0.60 -15.51
C ALA A 230 20.51 2.10 -15.23
N VAL A 231 21.71 2.68 -15.33
CA VAL A 231 21.89 4.13 -15.32
C VAL A 231 21.51 4.63 -16.71
N LEU A 232 20.59 5.59 -16.79
CA LEU A 232 20.42 6.36 -18.02
C LEU A 232 21.70 7.19 -18.22
N SER A 233 22.71 6.61 -18.87
CA SER A 233 23.88 7.38 -19.28
C SER A 233 23.41 8.41 -20.29
N GLY A 234 23.43 9.69 -19.90
CA GLY A 234 23.28 10.78 -20.85
C GLY A 234 24.44 10.74 -21.83
N SER A 235 24.23 10.15 -23.00
CA SER A 235 25.09 10.33 -24.17
C SER A 235 24.32 9.98 -25.44
N ALA A 236 23.42 10.88 -25.83
CA ALA A 236 22.86 10.93 -27.18
C ALA A 236 22.83 12.37 -27.72
N ALA A 237 23.83 13.19 -27.36
CA ALA A 237 23.86 14.61 -27.72
C ALA A 237 25.16 15.11 -28.39
N ASN A 238 26.10 14.25 -28.80
CA ASN A 238 27.35 14.69 -29.46
C ASN A 238 27.79 13.76 -30.62
N ALA A 239 26.87 13.41 -31.52
CA ALA A 239 27.21 12.75 -32.79
C ALA A 239 26.69 13.50 -34.03
N ALA A 240 26.40 14.80 -33.89
CA ALA A 240 26.01 15.68 -34.98
C ALA A 240 26.83 16.97 -34.91
N THR A 241 28.12 16.87 -35.20
CA THR A 241 29.04 17.96 -35.61
C THR A 241 30.44 17.37 -35.78
N ALA A 242 30.63 16.62 -36.87
CA ALA A 242 31.94 16.31 -37.42
C ALA A 242 31.74 16.10 -38.93
N ASP A 243 31.54 17.21 -39.63
CA ASP A 243 31.98 17.42 -41.01
C ASP A 243 33.06 18.51 -40.96
#